data_AF-A0A388Q0Y0-F1
#
_entry.id   AF-A0A388Q0Y0-F1
#
_cell.length_a   1.000
_cell.length_b   1.000
_cell.length_c   1.000
_cell.angle_alpha   90.00
_cell.angle_beta   90.00
_cell.angle_gamma   90.00
#
_symmetry.space_group_name_H-M   'P 1'
#
loop_
_entity.id
_entity.type
_entity.pdbx_description
1 polymer ?
#
loop_
_entity_poly.entity_id
_entity_poly.type
_entity_poly.pdbx_seq_one_letter_code
_entity_poly.pdbx_strand_id
1 'polypeptide(L)'
;MPHYTSLGQIPSKRHTQFKKEDGGLYSEQLFSTEGFSSNYSLLYHIHPPTQIIDTKEPTDVSPRIATENILKHRSFQGFKIAAEDDYLKSRKPVLVNTDCHISLAAPRDSMTDYFYKNADADEVIFIHEGSGSLLSQYGELTFSYGDYIVLPRGTIYQIKFNTSENRLLIIESFGPIRFPNRYLSKYGQLLEHSPYCERDIRTPQTSTRSTRPVSF
;
A
#
# COMPACT_ATOMS: atom_id res chain seq x y z
N MET A 1 21.30 2.75 -8.01
CA MET A 1 20.74 1.44 -8.31
C MET A 1 19.51 1.32 -7.42
N PRO A 2 18.34 0.88 -7.91
CA PRO A 2 17.19 0.68 -7.03
C PRO A 2 17.55 -0.32 -5.92
N HIS A 3 17.06 -0.08 -4.71
CA HIS A 3 17.30 -0.96 -3.57
C HIS A 3 16.63 -2.31 -3.84
N TYR A 4 17.44 -3.33 -4.16
CA TYR A 4 16.91 -4.66 -4.45
C TYR A 4 16.53 -5.36 -3.16
N THR A 5 15.36 -5.97 -3.14
CA THR A 5 14.88 -6.78 -2.02
C THR A 5 14.21 -8.03 -2.56
N SER A 6 14.41 -9.15 -1.87
CA SER A 6 13.82 -10.44 -2.21
C SER A 6 13.32 -11.12 -0.94
N LEU A 7 12.24 -11.86 -1.05
CA LEU A 7 11.62 -12.58 0.05
C LEU A 7 11.14 -13.96 -0.44
N GLY A 8 11.28 -14.98 0.40
CA GLY A 8 10.88 -16.34 0.06
C GLY A 8 11.82 -17.04 -0.92
N GLN A 9 11.34 -18.11 -1.55
CA GLN A 9 12.08 -18.86 -2.56
C GLN A 9 11.90 -18.23 -3.95
N ILE A 10 13.00 -17.96 -4.65
CA ILE A 10 13.01 -17.41 -6.00
C ILE A 10 14.00 -18.20 -6.88
N PRO A 11 13.74 -18.33 -8.19
CA PRO A 11 14.68 -18.97 -9.11
C PRO A 11 15.94 -18.11 -9.30
N SER A 12 17.06 -18.75 -9.64
CA SER A 12 18.35 -18.06 -9.87
C SER A 12 18.33 -17.13 -11.09
N LYS A 13 17.40 -17.36 -12.02
CA LYS A 13 17.18 -16.56 -13.22
C LYS A 13 15.69 -16.31 -13.40
N ARG A 14 15.36 -15.10 -13.85
CA ARG A 14 14.00 -14.68 -14.19
C ARG A 14 13.51 -15.44 -15.42
N HIS A 15 12.20 -15.61 -15.56
CA HIS A 15 11.59 -16.24 -16.74
C HIS A 15 12.11 -17.67 -16.98
N THR A 16 12.32 -18.41 -15.89
CA THR A 16 12.67 -19.83 -15.94
C THR A 16 11.59 -20.68 -15.28
N GLN A 17 11.56 -21.97 -15.59
CA GLN A 17 10.63 -22.88 -14.94
C GLN A 17 10.94 -22.96 -13.44
N PHE A 18 9.97 -22.55 -12.62
CA PHE A 18 10.06 -22.64 -11.17
C PHE A 18 9.02 -23.64 -10.65
N LYS A 19 9.49 -24.80 -10.21
CA LYS A 19 8.65 -25.92 -9.77
C LYS A 19 8.33 -25.81 -8.29
N LYS A 20 7.08 -26.13 -7.95
CA LYS A 20 6.59 -26.36 -6.59
C LYS A 20 7.01 -27.76 -6.12
N GLU A 21 6.92 -27.99 -4.82
CA GLU A 21 7.19 -29.31 -4.22
C GLU A 21 6.23 -30.40 -4.71
N ASP A 22 4.99 -30.02 -5.05
CA ASP A 22 3.95 -30.91 -5.58
C ASP A 22 4.13 -31.26 -7.08
N GLY A 23 5.18 -30.75 -7.72
CA GLY A 23 5.47 -30.95 -9.14
C GLY A 23 4.79 -29.95 -10.10
N GLY A 24 3.90 -29.09 -9.60
CA GLY A 24 3.32 -27.99 -10.36
C GLY A 24 4.30 -26.84 -10.60
N LEU A 25 3.88 -25.82 -11.35
CA LEU A 25 4.68 -24.60 -11.60
C LEU A 25 4.10 -23.40 -10.85
N TYR A 26 4.98 -22.60 -10.25
CA TYR A 26 4.60 -21.26 -9.79
C TYR A 26 4.22 -20.38 -10.98
N SER A 27 3.21 -19.54 -10.81
CA SER A 27 2.83 -18.54 -11.82
C SER A 27 3.65 -17.27 -11.61
N GLU A 28 4.42 -16.86 -12.62
CA GLU A 28 5.22 -15.63 -12.56
C GLU A 28 4.35 -14.42 -12.96
N GLN A 29 4.41 -13.34 -12.19
CA GLN A 29 3.82 -12.05 -12.49
C GLN A 29 4.90 -10.97 -12.44
N LEU A 30 5.10 -10.26 -13.55
CA LEU A 30 5.79 -8.98 -13.53
C LEU A 30 4.80 -7.90 -13.10
N PHE A 31 5.03 -7.32 -11.93
CA PHE A 31 4.20 -6.26 -11.37
C PHE A 31 4.92 -4.92 -11.47
N SER A 32 4.32 -3.95 -12.14
CA SER A 32 4.86 -2.60 -12.29
C SER A 32 3.75 -1.57 -12.53
N THR A 33 4.05 -0.29 -12.27
CA THR A 33 3.09 0.82 -12.46
C THR A 33 3.30 1.57 -13.78
N GLU A 34 4.42 1.37 -14.47
CA GLU A 34 4.74 2.01 -15.77
C GLU A 34 5.28 0.95 -16.77
N GLY A 35 4.68 -0.25 -16.77
CA GLY A 35 5.06 -1.33 -17.69
C GLY A 35 6.52 -1.77 -17.52
N PHE A 36 7.30 -1.82 -18.59
CA PHE A 36 8.69 -2.31 -18.57
C PHE A 36 9.73 -1.21 -18.32
N SER A 37 9.30 0.05 -18.14
CA SER A 37 10.17 1.23 -18.18
C SER A 37 10.47 1.83 -16.81
N SER A 38 10.09 1.17 -15.72
CA SER A 38 10.19 1.70 -14.36
C SER A 38 10.43 0.61 -13.32
N ASN A 39 10.28 0.95 -12.03
CA ASN A 39 10.41 0.00 -10.94
C ASN A 39 9.38 -1.14 -11.08
N TYR A 40 9.83 -2.38 -10.86
CA TYR A 40 8.98 -3.55 -10.92
C TYR A 40 9.37 -4.57 -9.86
N SER A 41 8.42 -5.45 -9.55
CA SER A 41 8.62 -6.65 -8.75
C SER A 41 8.27 -7.87 -9.60
N LEU A 42 9.02 -8.96 -9.42
CA LEU A 42 8.66 -10.26 -9.96
C LEU A 42 8.10 -11.10 -8.83
N LEU A 43 6.83 -11.48 -8.96
CA LEU A 43 6.08 -12.25 -7.98
C LEU A 43 5.88 -13.67 -8.51
N TYR A 44 6.06 -14.67 -7.64
CA TYR A 44 5.84 -16.07 -7.97
C TYR A 44 4.69 -16.60 -7.12
N HIS A 45 3.56 -16.91 -7.76
CA HIS A 45 2.32 -17.24 -7.08
C HIS A 45 2.05 -18.75 -7.08
N ILE A 46 1.50 -19.24 -5.98
CA ILE A 46 0.97 -20.61 -5.89
C ILE A 46 -0.27 -20.75 -6.81
N HIS A 47 -1.13 -19.73 -6.82
CA HIS A 47 -2.32 -19.61 -7.64
C HIS A 47 -2.22 -18.37 -8.54
N PRO A 48 -2.57 -18.45 -9.85
CA PRO A 48 -2.51 -17.29 -10.72
C PRO A 48 -3.39 -16.14 -10.21
N PRO A 49 -2.89 -14.88 -10.18
CA PRO A 49 -3.66 -13.73 -9.71
C PRO A 49 -4.79 -13.29 -10.66
N THR A 50 -4.94 -13.96 -11.80
CA THR A 50 -5.93 -13.66 -12.84
C THR A 50 -7.25 -14.44 -12.68
N GLN A 51 -7.37 -15.26 -11.64
CA GLN A 51 -8.59 -16.02 -11.37
C GLN A 51 -9.63 -15.13 -10.70
N ILE A 52 -10.59 -14.64 -11.49
CA ILE A 52 -11.75 -13.87 -11.03
C ILE A 52 -13.00 -14.73 -11.23
N ILE A 53 -13.78 -14.93 -10.17
CA ILE A 53 -14.99 -15.77 -10.21
C ILE A 53 -16.23 -14.92 -10.55
N ASP A 54 -16.32 -13.72 -9.97
CA ASP A 54 -17.45 -12.81 -10.15
C ASP A 54 -17.00 -11.34 -9.99
N THR A 55 -17.81 -10.41 -10.51
CA THR A 55 -17.65 -8.97 -10.32
C THR A 55 -18.99 -8.35 -9.94
N LYS A 56 -19.02 -7.65 -8.81
CA LYS A 56 -20.23 -6.97 -8.31
C LYS A 56 -20.39 -5.59 -8.95
N GLU A 57 -21.61 -5.05 -8.87
CA GLU A 57 -21.89 -3.67 -9.24
C GLU A 57 -21.01 -2.69 -8.46
N PRO A 58 -20.38 -1.70 -9.13
CA PRO A 58 -19.50 -0.75 -8.49
C PRO A 58 -20.29 0.19 -7.57
N THR A 59 -19.64 0.63 -6.49
CA THR A 59 -20.16 1.68 -5.61
C THR A 59 -19.38 2.96 -5.87
N ASP A 60 -20.09 4.08 -6.03
CA ASP A 60 -19.44 5.38 -6.16
C ASP A 60 -18.84 5.83 -4.83
N VAL A 61 -17.50 5.89 -4.81
CA VAL A 61 -16.70 6.33 -3.66
C VAL A 61 -16.04 7.69 -3.93
N SER A 62 -16.44 8.38 -5.01
CA SER A 62 -15.88 9.67 -5.38
C SER A 62 -16.09 10.71 -4.28
N PRO A 63 -15.08 11.54 -3.97
CA PRO A 63 -15.23 12.57 -2.96
C PRO A 63 -16.28 13.60 -3.42
N ARG A 64 -17.18 13.95 -2.50
CA ARG A 64 -18.16 15.02 -2.73
C ARG A 64 -17.56 16.35 -2.31
N ILE A 65 -17.43 17.27 -3.26
CA ILE A 65 -16.90 18.61 -2.99
C ILE A 65 -17.87 19.37 -2.06
N ALA A 66 -17.42 19.60 -0.83
CA ALA A 66 -18.27 20.19 0.22
C ALA A 66 -18.48 21.70 0.03
N THR A 67 -17.51 22.41 -0.54
CA THR A 67 -17.58 23.85 -0.80
C THR A 67 -16.87 24.18 -2.10
N GLU A 68 -17.38 25.18 -2.81
CA GLU A 68 -16.67 25.76 -3.96
C GLU A 68 -15.27 26.25 -3.58
N ASN A 69 -14.41 26.41 -4.58
CA ASN A 69 -13.01 26.81 -4.43
C ASN A 69 -12.90 28.30 -4.03
N ILE A 70 -13.23 28.59 -2.77
CA ILE A 70 -13.21 29.92 -2.19
C ILE A 70 -11.98 30.01 -1.26
N LEU A 71 -11.13 31.01 -1.51
CA LEU A 71 -9.96 31.30 -0.68
C LEU A 71 -10.38 31.83 0.70
N LYS A 72 -10.63 30.91 1.62
CA LYS A 72 -10.92 31.20 3.04
C LYS A 72 -9.98 30.41 3.92
N HIS A 73 -9.41 31.06 4.93
CA HIS A 73 -8.65 30.39 5.97
C HIS A 73 -9.56 29.42 6.73
N ARG A 74 -9.11 28.17 6.86
CA ARG A 74 -9.83 27.11 7.59
C ARG A 74 -8.85 26.37 8.48
N SER A 75 -9.29 26.05 9.70
CA SER A 75 -8.61 25.12 10.59
C SER A 75 -9.46 23.86 10.66
N PHE A 76 -8.94 22.75 10.13
CA PHE A 76 -9.62 21.46 10.18
C PHE A 76 -9.38 20.80 11.53
N GLN A 77 -10.47 20.44 12.22
CA GLN A 77 -10.43 19.71 13.48
C GLN A 77 -10.34 18.21 13.21
N GLY A 78 -9.27 17.78 12.55
CA GLY A 78 -9.13 16.43 12.00
C GLY A 78 -9.24 15.30 13.04
N PHE A 79 -8.83 15.54 14.28
CA PHE A 79 -8.97 14.54 15.35
C PHE A 79 -10.42 14.22 15.73
N LYS A 80 -11.38 15.06 15.32
CA LYS A 80 -12.81 14.91 15.61
C LYS A 80 -13.55 14.12 14.53
N ILE A 81 -12.87 13.50 13.55
CA ILE A 81 -13.60 12.63 12.62
C ILE A 81 -14.25 11.49 13.40
N ALA A 82 -15.44 11.09 12.97
CA ALA A 82 -16.11 9.93 13.56
C ALA A 82 -15.33 8.66 13.24
N ALA A 83 -15.11 7.84 14.27
CA ALA A 83 -14.56 6.51 14.10
C ALA A 83 -15.59 5.59 13.42
N GLU A 84 -15.11 4.62 12.66
CA GLU A 84 -15.94 3.65 11.93
C GLU A 84 -15.39 2.24 12.15
N ASP A 85 -16.26 1.22 12.08
CA ASP A 85 -15.92 -0.21 12.25
C ASP A 85 -15.26 -0.83 11.02
N ASP A 86 -14.93 -0.03 10.02
CA ASP A 86 -14.31 -0.53 8.79
C ASP A 86 -13.25 0.44 8.29
N TYR A 87 -12.12 -0.11 7.85
CA TYR A 87 -10.99 0.66 7.36
C TYR A 87 -11.38 1.60 6.21
N LEU A 88 -12.01 1.07 5.16
CA LEU A 88 -12.35 1.86 3.97
C LEU A 88 -13.45 2.88 4.27
N LYS A 89 -14.48 2.51 5.03
CA LYS A 89 -15.53 3.45 5.45
C LYS A 89 -15.02 4.56 6.36
N SER A 90 -13.97 4.30 7.14
CA SER A 90 -13.34 5.30 8.02
C SER A 90 -12.61 6.41 7.26
N ARG A 91 -12.22 6.18 6.01
CA ARG A 91 -11.54 7.18 5.18
C ARG A 91 -12.49 8.30 4.80
N LYS A 92 -12.22 9.50 5.29
CA LYS A 92 -12.95 10.73 4.96
C LYS A 92 -12.02 11.68 4.20
N PRO A 93 -12.22 11.89 2.88
CA PRO A 93 -11.49 12.90 2.13
C PRO A 93 -11.75 14.30 2.67
N VAL A 94 -10.68 15.03 2.98
CA VAL A 94 -10.75 16.39 3.54
C VAL A 94 -10.21 17.45 2.57
N LEU A 95 -9.21 17.11 1.76
CA LEU A 95 -8.64 17.96 0.73
C LEU A 95 -8.43 17.12 -0.52
N VAL A 96 -8.93 17.58 -1.66
CA VAL A 96 -8.87 16.83 -2.92
C VAL A 96 -8.56 17.78 -4.06
N ASN A 97 -7.72 17.33 -4.99
CA ASN A 97 -7.50 17.96 -6.28
C ASN A 97 -7.19 16.89 -7.33
N THR A 98 -6.75 17.31 -8.52
CA THR A 98 -6.40 16.40 -9.62
C THR A 98 -5.08 15.64 -9.41
N ASP A 99 -4.27 16.04 -8.43
CA ASP A 99 -2.94 15.45 -8.19
C ASP A 99 -2.97 14.43 -7.05
N CYS A 100 -3.70 14.74 -5.98
CA CYS A 100 -3.85 13.88 -4.83
C CYS A 100 -5.15 14.12 -4.03
N HIS A 101 -5.52 13.10 -3.26
CA HIS A 101 -6.50 13.20 -2.19
C HIS A 101 -5.80 13.04 -0.84
N ILE A 102 -6.20 13.86 0.13
CA ILE A 102 -5.80 13.75 1.52
C ILE A 102 -7.04 13.39 2.32
N SER A 103 -6.97 12.25 2.99
CA SER A 103 -8.03 11.66 3.79
C SER A 103 -7.58 11.51 5.24
N LEU A 104 -8.52 11.66 6.16
CA LEU A 104 -8.34 11.27 7.56
C LEU A 104 -9.12 9.98 7.80
N ALA A 105 -8.58 9.09 8.64
CA ALA A 105 -9.24 7.84 8.98
C ALA A 105 -9.10 7.51 10.46
N ALA A 106 -10.15 6.90 11.00
CA ALA A 106 -10.28 6.48 12.39
C ALA A 106 -10.93 5.08 12.49
N PRO A 107 -10.27 4.03 11.98
CA PRO A 107 -10.82 2.68 11.99
C PRO A 107 -10.75 2.05 13.39
N ARG A 108 -11.83 1.38 13.81
CA ARG A 108 -11.85 0.57 15.03
C ARG A 108 -11.42 -0.88 14.78
N ASP A 109 -11.88 -1.46 13.68
CA ASP A 109 -11.65 -2.88 13.42
C ASP A 109 -10.58 -3.12 12.34
N SER A 110 -9.97 -4.31 12.42
CA SER A 110 -9.05 -4.82 11.41
C SER A 110 -9.79 -5.30 10.18
N MET A 111 -9.16 -5.20 9.01
CA MET A 111 -9.65 -5.84 7.80
C MET A 111 -9.49 -7.36 7.94
N THR A 112 -10.61 -8.07 7.99
CA THR A 112 -10.64 -9.54 8.21
C THR A 112 -11.30 -10.28 7.06
N ASP A 113 -12.32 -9.68 6.46
CA ASP A 113 -13.17 -10.35 5.47
C ASP A 113 -12.80 -10.07 4.00
N TYR A 114 -11.91 -9.10 3.74
CA TYR A 114 -11.56 -8.70 2.38
C TYR A 114 -10.13 -8.17 2.27
N PHE A 115 -9.56 -8.27 1.07
CA PHE A 115 -8.35 -7.55 0.69
C PHE A 115 -8.71 -6.30 -0.10
N TYR A 116 -7.95 -5.23 0.08
CA TYR A 116 -8.13 -3.99 -0.66
C TYR A 116 -6.99 -3.77 -1.65
N LYS A 117 -7.31 -3.15 -2.77
CA LYS A 117 -6.38 -2.76 -3.83
C LYS A 117 -6.80 -1.39 -4.36
N ASN A 118 -5.96 -0.38 -4.16
CA ASN A 118 -6.14 0.90 -4.83
C ASN A 118 -5.58 0.80 -6.26
N ALA A 119 -6.44 0.86 -7.28
CA ALA A 119 -6.04 0.74 -8.68
C ALA A 119 -5.66 2.09 -9.32
N ASP A 120 -5.94 3.21 -8.64
CA ASP A 120 -5.85 4.56 -9.22
C ASP A 120 -4.69 5.38 -8.66
N ALA A 121 -4.28 5.13 -7.41
CA ALA A 121 -3.28 5.94 -6.72
C ALA A 121 -2.23 5.11 -5.99
N ASP A 122 -1.04 5.69 -5.84
CA ASP A 122 -0.09 5.29 -4.79
C ASP A 122 -0.61 5.85 -3.46
N GLU A 123 -0.50 5.08 -2.38
CA GLU A 123 -0.97 5.49 -1.06
C GLU A 123 0.20 5.70 -0.10
N VAL A 124 0.14 6.77 0.69
CA VAL A 124 0.95 6.95 1.89
C VAL A 124 0.03 7.00 3.09
N ILE A 125 0.21 6.05 3.99
CA ILE A 125 -0.51 5.99 5.27
C ILE A 125 0.45 6.42 6.36
N PHE A 126 0.22 7.60 6.93
CA PHE A 126 0.90 8.04 8.14
C PHE A 126 0.15 7.60 9.39
N ILE A 127 0.84 6.92 10.29
CA ILE A 127 0.29 6.40 11.54
C ILE A 127 0.41 7.47 12.63
N HIS A 128 -0.69 8.17 12.89
CA HIS A 128 -0.74 9.20 13.94
C HIS A 128 -1.10 8.60 15.30
N GLU A 129 -2.00 7.63 15.33
CA GLU A 129 -2.28 6.81 16.52
C GLU A 129 -2.53 5.37 16.07
N GLY A 130 -2.14 4.43 16.93
CA GLY A 130 -2.29 3.00 16.69
C GLY A 130 -0.98 2.29 16.31
N SER A 131 -1.08 0.98 16.20
CA SER A 131 0.00 0.09 15.76
C SER A 131 -0.61 -1.20 15.22
N GLY A 132 0.17 -1.97 14.47
CA GLY A 132 -0.35 -3.18 13.86
C GLY A 132 0.58 -3.79 12.82
N SER A 133 -0.02 -4.53 11.89
CA SER A 133 0.67 -5.06 10.73
C SER A 133 -0.16 -4.92 9.46
N LEU A 134 0.52 -4.68 8.36
CA LEU A 134 -0.03 -4.67 7.02
C LEU A 134 0.42 -5.94 6.32
N LEU A 135 -0.53 -6.77 5.92
CA LEU A 135 -0.29 -7.96 5.12
C LEU A 135 -0.48 -7.61 3.65
N SER A 136 0.49 -7.92 2.80
CA SER A 136 0.41 -7.71 1.35
C SER A 136 0.95 -8.91 0.59
N GLN A 137 0.81 -8.90 -0.73
CA GLN A 137 1.48 -9.87 -1.60
C GLN A 137 3.02 -9.87 -1.49
N TYR A 138 3.62 -8.81 -0.92
CA TYR A 138 5.06 -8.70 -0.71
C TYR A 138 5.53 -9.24 0.64
N GLY A 139 4.60 -9.60 1.55
CA GLY A 139 4.88 -10.01 2.91
C GLY A 139 4.13 -9.18 3.95
N GLU A 140 4.51 -9.35 5.21
CA GLU A 140 3.95 -8.63 6.35
C GLU A 140 4.88 -7.48 6.78
N LEU A 141 4.31 -6.29 6.95
CA LEU A 141 5.02 -5.10 7.42
C LEU A 141 4.39 -4.61 8.73
N THR A 142 5.14 -4.63 9.82
CA THR A 142 4.69 -4.07 11.10
C THR A 142 4.77 -2.55 11.08
N PHE A 143 3.84 -1.87 11.75
CA PHE A 143 3.82 -0.42 11.86
C PHE A 143 3.44 0.04 13.26
N SER A 144 3.83 1.27 13.57
CA SER A 144 3.67 1.95 14.84
C SER A 144 3.56 3.46 14.62
N TYR A 145 3.32 4.21 15.70
CA TYR A 145 3.29 5.66 15.67
C TYR A 145 4.51 6.27 14.95
N GLY A 146 4.25 7.25 14.08
CA GLY A 146 5.28 7.99 13.36
C GLY A 146 5.71 7.34 12.04
N ASP A 147 5.27 6.12 11.77
CA ASP A 147 5.57 5.44 10.52
C ASP A 147 4.79 5.99 9.33
N TYR A 148 5.46 5.99 8.18
CA TYR A 148 4.86 6.19 6.87
C TYR A 148 4.90 4.87 6.11
N ILE A 149 3.73 4.35 5.77
CA ILE A 149 3.61 3.16 4.93
C ILE A 149 3.37 3.62 3.50
N VAL A 150 4.29 3.30 2.60
CA VAL A 150 4.15 3.56 1.16
C VAL A 150 3.62 2.31 0.48
N LEU A 151 2.45 2.42 -0.14
CA LEU A 151 1.79 1.36 -0.90
C LEU A 151 1.71 1.79 -2.37
N PRO A 152 2.57 1.23 -3.24
CA PRO A 152 2.44 1.47 -4.67
C PRO A 152 1.06 1.04 -5.18
N ARG A 153 0.55 1.76 -6.17
CA ARG A 153 -0.73 1.46 -6.83
C ARG A 153 -0.81 0.01 -7.27
N GLY A 154 -1.96 -0.59 -7.02
CA GLY A 154 -2.28 -1.97 -7.33
C GLY A 154 -1.73 -3.00 -6.33
N THR A 155 -1.09 -2.55 -5.25
CA THR A 155 -0.77 -3.42 -4.11
C THR A 155 -2.06 -3.90 -3.46
N ILE A 156 -2.19 -5.22 -3.30
CA ILE A 156 -3.26 -5.89 -2.58
C ILE A 156 -2.82 -6.04 -1.13
N TYR A 157 -3.62 -5.56 -0.20
CA TYR A 157 -3.29 -5.62 1.22
C TYR A 157 -4.49 -5.74 2.16
N GLN A 158 -4.18 -6.09 3.40
CA GLN A 158 -5.04 -6.05 4.58
C GLN A 158 -4.30 -5.36 5.71
N ILE A 159 -5.01 -4.55 6.49
CA ILE A 159 -4.47 -3.92 7.70
C ILE A 159 -5.07 -4.57 8.93
N LYS A 160 -4.20 -5.00 9.83
CA LYS A 160 -4.54 -5.47 11.16
C LYS A 160 -4.06 -4.46 12.19
N PHE A 161 -4.99 -3.99 13.01
CA PHE A 161 -4.71 -3.11 14.14
C PHE A 161 -4.60 -3.92 15.44
N ASN A 162 -3.74 -3.46 16.35
CA ASN A 162 -3.61 -4.05 17.69
C ASN A 162 -4.70 -3.57 18.65
N THR A 163 -5.30 -2.41 18.39
CA THR A 163 -6.31 -1.76 19.23
C THR A 163 -7.39 -1.10 18.36
N SER A 164 -8.49 -0.64 18.97
CA SER A 164 -9.55 0.13 18.32
C SER A 164 -9.25 1.62 18.16
N GLU A 165 -8.19 2.10 18.82
CA GLU A 165 -7.82 3.52 18.82
C GLU A 165 -6.77 3.76 17.74
N ASN A 166 -7.23 4.10 16.54
CA ASN A 166 -6.37 4.40 15.41
C ASN A 166 -6.71 5.78 14.82
N ARG A 167 -5.67 6.50 14.41
CA ARG A 167 -5.77 7.77 13.67
C ARG A 167 -4.74 7.79 12.56
N LEU A 168 -5.22 7.93 11.34
CA LEU A 168 -4.42 7.82 10.13
C LEU A 168 -4.60 9.07 9.29
N LEU A 169 -3.50 9.54 8.71
CA LEU A 169 -3.50 10.51 7.61
C LEU A 169 -3.10 9.75 6.35
N ILE A 170 -3.99 9.74 5.36
CA ILE A 170 -3.81 8.97 4.13
C ILE A 170 -3.70 9.94 2.97
N ILE A 171 -2.65 9.79 2.17
CA ILE A 171 -2.43 10.55 0.94
C ILE A 171 -2.53 9.57 -0.21
N GLU A 172 -3.48 9.80 -1.11
CA GLU A 172 -3.64 9.05 -2.36
C GLU A 172 -3.10 9.95 -3.47
N SER A 173 -1.93 9.59 -4.02
CA SER A 173 -1.25 10.33 -5.08
C SER A 173 -1.52 9.68 -6.43
N PHE A 174 -2.05 10.46 -7.39
CA PHE A 174 -2.28 9.96 -8.75
C PHE A 174 -0.98 9.91 -9.58
N GLY A 175 0.09 10.55 -9.10
CA GLY A 175 1.47 10.35 -9.55
C GLY A 175 2.26 9.37 -8.66
N PRO A 176 3.38 8.82 -9.14
CA PRO A 176 4.19 7.86 -8.38
C PRO A 176 4.91 8.51 -7.20
N ILE A 177 4.95 7.82 -6.06
CA ILE A 177 5.65 8.29 -4.88
C ILE A 177 7.12 7.86 -4.94
N ARG A 178 8.02 8.84 -4.88
CA ARG A 178 9.48 8.64 -5.00
C ARG A 178 10.21 9.50 -3.99
N PHE A 179 11.46 9.15 -3.71
CA PHE A 179 12.34 10.05 -2.96
C PHE A 179 12.54 11.36 -3.75
N PRO A 180 12.58 12.53 -3.08
CA PRO A 180 12.84 13.79 -3.73
C PRO A 180 14.21 13.78 -4.44
N ASN A 181 14.24 14.26 -5.68
CA ASN A 181 15.46 14.25 -6.52
C ASN A 181 16.67 14.93 -5.85
N ARG A 182 16.44 15.95 -5.01
CA ARG A 182 17.51 16.67 -4.28
C ARG A 182 18.25 15.81 -3.25
N TYR A 183 17.69 14.67 -2.86
CA TYR A 183 18.26 13.71 -1.92
C TYR A 183 18.83 12.47 -2.61
N LEU A 184 18.76 12.41 -3.94
CA LEU A 184 19.24 11.27 -4.72
C LEU A 184 20.50 11.64 -5.50
N SER A 185 21.46 10.72 -5.53
CA SER A 185 22.56 10.78 -6.48
C SER A 185 22.05 10.56 -7.90
N LYS A 186 22.87 10.87 -8.92
CA LYS A 186 22.57 10.54 -10.32
C LYS A 186 22.25 9.07 -10.59
N TYR A 187 22.62 8.19 -9.66
CA TYR A 187 22.37 6.76 -9.75
C TYR A 187 21.18 6.32 -8.87
N GLY A 188 20.53 7.20 -8.11
CA GLY A 188 19.37 6.87 -7.28
C GLY A 188 19.70 6.33 -5.89
N GLN A 189 20.92 6.55 -5.39
CA GLN A 189 21.28 6.30 -3.99
C GLN A 189 20.94 7.54 -3.15
N LEU A 190 20.53 7.38 -1.90
CA LEU A 190 20.32 8.53 -1.01
C LEU A 190 21.67 9.20 -0.71
N LEU A 191 21.68 10.53 -0.73
CA LEU A 191 22.86 11.35 -0.45
C LEU A 191 23.07 11.48 1.07
N GLU A 192 24.31 11.72 1.51
CA GLU A 192 24.68 11.82 2.94
C GLU A 192 23.93 12.94 3.69
N HIS A 193 23.46 13.98 3.00
CA HIS A 193 22.65 15.05 3.58
C HIS A 193 21.13 14.78 3.54
N SER A 194 20.71 13.63 3.01
CA SER A 194 19.32 13.20 3.05
C SER A 194 18.88 13.07 4.50
N PRO A 195 17.66 13.50 4.87
CA PRO A 195 17.16 13.40 6.24
C PRO A 195 16.84 11.96 6.67
N TYR A 196 16.94 11.00 5.74
CA TYR A 196 16.77 9.57 5.96
C TYR A 196 17.70 8.81 5.00
N CYS A 197 18.04 7.59 5.38
CA CYS A 197 18.90 6.70 4.61
C CYS A 197 18.22 5.35 4.37
N GLU A 198 18.87 4.47 3.60
CA GLU A 198 18.32 3.17 3.24
C GLU A 198 18.04 2.28 4.47
N ARG A 199 18.72 2.52 5.60
CA ARG A 199 18.53 1.77 6.85
C ARG A 199 17.23 2.11 7.57
N ASP A 200 16.67 3.28 7.29
CA ASP A 200 15.39 3.71 7.87
C ASP A 200 14.21 3.08 7.12
N ILE A 201 14.45 2.52 5.93
CA ILE A 201 13.42 1.89 5.09
C ILE A 201 13.22 0.44 5.53
N ARG A 202 12.08 0.18 6.17
CA ARG A 202 11.67 -1.18 6.53
C ARG A 202 10.92 -1.83 5.38
N THR A 203 11.34 -3.04 5.02
CA THR A 203 10.71 -3.83 3.96
C THR A 203 9.84 -4.94 4.56
N PRO A 204 8.80 -5.39 3.85
CA PRO A 204 7.98 -6.52 4.30
C PRO A 204 8.82 -7.77 4.59
N GLN A 205 8.42 -8.52 5.62
CA GLN A 205 9.05 -9.76 6.07
C GLN A 205 8.13 -10.96 5.76
N THR A 206 8.69 -12.17 5.82
CA THR A 206 7.91 -13.40 5.58
C THR A 206 6.83 -13.53 6.64
N SER A 207 5.56 -13.56 6.21
CA SER A 207 4.45 -13.82 7.14
C SER A 207 4.49 -15.27 7.63
N THR A 208 4.12 -15.50 8.88
CA THR A 208 4.11 -16.83 9.50
C THR A 208 2.80 -17.62 9.27
N ARG A 209 1.90 -17.21 8.34
CA ARG A 209 0.58 -17.87 8.19
C ARG A 209 0.20 -18.32 6.76
N SER A 210 0.17 -19.66 6.62
CA SER A 210 -0.87 -20.55 6.06
C SER A 210 -1.44 -20.29 4.65
N THR A 211 -0.92 -21.07 3.69
CA THR A 211 -1.53 -21.87 2.58
C THR A 211 -3.04 -21.88 2.24
N ARG A 212 -3.91 -21.03 2.78
CA ARG A 212 -5.34 -21.06 2.40
C ARG A 212 -5.58 -20.22 1.14
N PRO A 213 -6.24 -20.77 0.11
CA PRO A 213 -6.58 -20.02 -1.09
C PRO A 213 -7.56 -18.90 -0.73
N VAL A 214 -7.26 -17.69 -1.22
CA VAL A 214 -8.18 -16.55 -1.18
C VAL A 214 -9.15 -16.75 -2.34
N SER A 215 -10.44 -16.85 -2.03
CA SER A 215 -11.50 -16.75 -3.04
C SER A 215 -11.85 -15.28 -3.19
N PHE A 216 -11.79 -14.76 -4.42
CA PHE A 216 -12.35 -13.47 -4.81
C PHE A 216 -13.78 -13.68 -5.32
#